data_AF-A0AA42HKD3-F1
#
_entry.id   AF-A0AA42HKD3-F1
#
_cell.length_a   1.000
_cell.length_b   1.000
_cell.length_c   1.000
_cell.angle_alpha   90.00
_cell.angle_beta   90.00
_cell.angle_gamma   90.00
#
_symmetry.space_group_name_H-M   'P 1'
#
loop_
_entity.id
_entity.type
_entity.pdbx_description
1 polymer ?
#
loop_
_entity_poly.entity_id
_entity_poly.type
_entity_poly.pdbx_seq_one_letter_code
_entity_poly.pdbx_strand_id
1 'polypeptide(L)'
;MAVIIPLSAELQQQLEDLQQQALALLRLAPELPPHEVVAVITEYVRDAKAQRREVDDDAVFALGALLGRQFVLGLGWHWGDVTWDDDPDTAAIGVLNPDDSLFNNPIGWVSQALASEGGVAFMLSYNMIQANQTPVFEPGSATGLY
;
A
#
# COMPACT_ATOMS: atom_id res chain seq x y z
N MET A 1 -14.51 -10.06 13.68
CA MET A 1 -14.97 -8.70 13.30
C MET A 1 -13.75 -7.80 13.27
N ALA A 2 -13.62 -6.90 12.30
CA ALA A 2 -12.47 -5.99 12.25
C ALA A 2 -12.68 -4.79 13.18
N VAL A 3 -11.63 -4.39 13.87
CA VAL A 3 -11.55 -3.14 14.63
C VAL A 3 -10.61 -2.23 13.87
N ILE A 4 -11.09 -1.05 13.47
CA ILE A 4 -10.35 -0.08 12.66
C ILE A 4 -10.12 1.17 13.49
N ILE A 5 -8.86 1.52 13.70
CA ILE A 5 -8.45 2.65 14.50
C ILE A 5 -7.70 3.65 13.60
N PRO A 6 -8.04 4.94 13.62
CA PRO A 6 -7.25 5.95 12.94
C PRO A 6 -5.80 5.95 13.44
N LEU A 7 -4.84 6.12 12.53
CA LEU A 7 -3.43 6.17 12.93
C LEU A 7 -3.14 7.34 13.87
N SER A 8 -2.25 7.11 14.83
CA SER A 8 -1.70 8.17 15.67
C SER A 8 -0.94 9.20 14.84
N ALA A 9 -0.82 10.43 15.32
CA ALA A 9 -0.05 11.48 14.64
C ALA A 9 1.44 11.08 14.45
N GLU A 10 1.99 10.31 15.38
CA GLU A 10 3.35 9.78 15.29
C GLU A 10 3.50 8.80 14.13
N LEU A 11 2.57 7.85 13.98
CA LEU A 11 2.58 6.91 12.85
C LEU A 11 2.34 7.61 11.51
N GLN A 12 1.46 8.62 11.49
CA GLN A 12 1.25 9.44 10.29
C GLN A 12 2.55 10.13 9.87
N GLN A 13 3.28 10.73 10.82
CA GLN A 13 4.57 11.37 10.52
C GLN A 13 5.61 10.35 10.02
N GLN A 14 5.69 9.17 10.62
CA GLN A 14 6.60 8.11 10.15
C GLN A 14 6.28 7.68 8.71
N LEU A 15 5.00 7.55 8.36
CA LEU A 15 4.58 7.26 6.99
C LEU A 15 4.98 8.39 6.03
N GLU A 16 4.82 9.65 6.43
CA GLU A 16 5.26 10.79 5.61
C GLU A 16 6.77 10.78 5.37
N ASP A 17 7.57 10.49 6.39
CA ASP A 17 9.03 10.41 6.29
C ASP A 17 9.44 9.28 5.32
N LEU A 18 8.81 8.11 5.43
CA LEU A 18 8.99 6.99 4.50
C LEU A 18 8.58 7.34 3.06
N GLN A 19 7.49 8.09 2.88
CA GLN A 19 7.06 8.55 1.56
C GLN A 19 8.11 9.48 0.93
N GLN A 20 8.72 10.39 1.70
CA GLN A 20 9.80 11.25 1.19
C GLN A 20 11.05 10.45 0.81
N GLN A 21 11.40 9.44 1.61
CA GLN A 21 12.52 8.53 1.29
C GLN A 21 12.30 7.81 -0.04
N ALA A 22 11.08 7.29 -0.29
CA ALA A 22 10.75 6.63 -1.55
C ALA A 22 10.77 7.58 -2.75
N LEU A 23 10.28 8.82 -2.60
CA LEU A 23 10.37 9.83 -3.65
C LEU A 23 11.84 10.12 -4.02
N ALA A 24 12.72 10.22 -3.03
CA ALA A 24 14.15 10.40 -3.25
C ALA A 24 14.79 9.18 -3.92
N LEU A 25 14.46 7.96 -3.45
CA LEU A 25 14.93 6.68 -4.02
C LEU A 25 14.57 6.57 -5.51
N LEU A 26 13.32 6.90 -5.85
CA LEU A 26 12.79 6.80 -7.21
C LEU A 26 13.08 8.05 -8.06
N ARG A 27 13.67 9.10 -7.47
CA ARG A 27 13.95 10.40 -8.09
C ARG A 27 12.70 11.04 -8.70
N LEU A 28 11.59 10.96 -7.97
CA LEU A 28 10.29 11.47 -8.39
C LEU A 28 10.02 12.86 -7.84
N ALA A 29 9.29 13.66 -8.61
CA ALA A 29 8.70 14.89 -8.10
C ALA A 29 7.46 14.56 -7.23
N PRO A 30 7.22 15.31 -6.14
CA PRO A 30 6.09 15.05 -5.24
C PRO A 30 4.71 15.32 -5.88
N GLU A 31 4.69 16.10 -6.97
CA GLU A 31 3.48 16.56 -7.67
C GLU A 31 2.97 15.56 -8.75
N LEU A 32 3.62 14.41 -8.90
CA LEU A 32 3.24 13.45 -9.93
C LEU A 32 1.82 12.91 -9.71
N PRO A 33 1.05 12.67 -10.79
CA PRO A 33 -0.25 12.01 -10.68
C PRO A 33 -0.12 10.64 -9.97
N PRO A 34 -1.06 10.28 -9.08
CA PRO A 34 -0.94 9.05 -8.30
C PRO A 34 -0.70 7.78 -9.13
N HIS A 35 -1.40 7.63 -10.25
CA HIS A 35 -1.25 6.48 -11.14
C HIS A 35 0.15 6.38 -11.78
N GLU A 36 0.81 7.51 -12.05
CA GLU A 36 2.20 7.51 -12.56
C GLU A 36 3.18 7.04 -11.48
N VAL A 37 2.98 7.47 -10.24
CA VAL A 37 3.81 7.02 -9.11
C VAL A 37 3.64 5.51 -8.88
N VAL A 38 2.40 4.99 -8.94
CA VAL A 38 2.15 3.54 -8.86
C VAL A 38 2.84 2.78 -9.98
N ALA A 39 2.81 3.31 -11.21
CA ALA A 39 3.51 2.70 -12.34
C ALA A 39 5.03 2.65 -12.12
N VAL A 40 5.64 3.73 -11.62
CA VAL A 40 7.08 3.75 -11.31
C VAL A 40 7.45 2.75 -10.21
N ILE A 41 6.67 2.67 -9.13
CA ILE A 41 6.88 1.68 -8.05
C ILE A 41 6.77 0.26 -8.62
N THR A 42 5.77 0.01 -9.47
CA THR A 42 5.56 -1.28 -10.13
C THR A 42 6.78 -1.70 -10.95
N GLU A 43 7.29 -0.80 -11.80
CA GLU A 43 8.46 -1.09 -12.62
C GLU A 43 9.74 -1.25 -11.79
N TYR A 44 9.94 -0.41 -10.77
CA TYR A 44 11.09 -0.55 -9.86
C TYR A 44 11.15 -1.95 -9.22
N VAL A 45 10.01 -2.45 -8.72
CA VAL A 45 9.93 -3.77 -8.09
C VAL A 45 10.07 -4.89 -9.13
N ARG A 46 9.51 -4.74 -10.34
CA ARG A 46 9.72 -5.71 -11.44
C ARG A 46 11.18 -5.81 -11.83
N ASP A 47 11.86 -4.68 -11.99
CA ASP A 47 13.28 -4.63 -12.35
C ASP A 47 14.15 -5.23 -11.26
N ALA A 48 13.87 -4.93 -9.98
CA ALA A 48 14.58 -5.54 -8.85
C ALA A 48 14.46 -7.07 -8.89
N LYS A 49 13.25 -7.60 -9.10
CA LYS A 49 13.02 -9.05 -9.23
C LYS A 49 13.76 -9.66 -10.42
N ALA A 50 13.65 -9.05 -11.60
CA ALA A 50 14.27 -9.55 -12.82
C ALA A 50 15.81 -9.63 -12.69
N GLN A 51 16.40 -8.67 -11.98
CA GLN A 51 17.84 -8.60 -11.73
C GLN A 51 18.28 -9.40 -10.49
N ARG A 52 17.33 -9.97 -9.73
CA ARG A 52 17.58 -10.56 -8.40
C ARG A 52 18.34 -9.59 -7.48
N ARG A 53 18.02 -8.30 -7.61
CA ARG A 53 18.61 -7.24 -6.80
C ARG A 53 17.93 -7.25 -5.45
N GLU A 54 18.74 -7.35 -4.40
CA GLU A 54 18.27 -7.17 -3.03
C GLU A 54 17.78 -5.73 -2.85
N VAL A 55 16.62 -5.60 -2.22
CA VAL A 55 16.03 -4.32 -1.82
C VAL A 55 15.98 -4.38 -0.30
N ASP A 56 16.70 -3.47 0.35
CA ASP A 56 16.76 -3.42 1.81
C ASP A 56 15.40 -3.08 2.43
N ASP A 57 15.25 -3.41 3.71
CA ASP A 57 14.00 -3.26 4.44
C ASP A 57 13.52 -1.79 4.44
N ASP A 58 14.43 -0.83 4.61
CA ASP A 58 14.09 0.60 4.61
C ASP A 58 13.45 1.02 3.27
N ALA A 59 14.02 0.57 2.14
CA ALA A 59 13.44 0.78 0.83
C ALA A 59 12.09 0.08 0.66
N VAL A 60 11.91 -1.13 1.21
CA VAL A 60 10.61 -1.83 1.20
C VAL A 60 9.54 -1.03 1.97
N PHE A 61 9.86 -0.58 3.18
CA PHE A 61 8.96 0.27 3.99
C PHE A 61 8.62 1.57 3.27
N ALA A 62 9.63 2.24 2.69
CA ALA A 62 9.46 3.48 1.96
C ALA A 62 8.55 3.29 0.73
N LEU A 63 8.80 2.27 -0.09
CA LEU A 63 8.00 1.98 -1.29
C LEU A 63 6.56 1.63 -0.94
N GLY A 64 6.34 0.85 0.13
CA GLY A 64 5.01 0.54 0.63
C GLY A 64 4.26 1.77 1.11
N ALA A 65 4.90 2.62 1.92
CA ALA A 65 4.29 3.86 2.39
C ALA A 65 3.92 4.80 1.23
N LEU A 66 4.80 4.93 0.22
CA LEU A 66 4.51 5.72 -0.97
C LEU A 66 3.41 5.12 -1.84
N LEU A 67 3.36 3.79 -1.97
CA LEU A 67 2.29 3.08 -2.68
C LEU A 67 0.94 3.36 -2.00
N GLY A 68 0.83 3.17 -0.69
CA GLY A 68 -0.39 3.45 0.07
C GLY A 68 -0.86 4.90 -0.05
N ARG A 69 0.08 5.87 -0.05
CA ARG A 69 -0.23 7.29 -0.29
C ARG A 69 -0.98 7.50 -1.60
N GLN A 70 -0.69 6.73 -2.65
CA GLN A 70 -1.36 6.88 -3.94
C GLN A 70 -2.82 6.40 -3.92
N PHE A 71 -3.13 5.39 -3.11
CA PHE A 71 -4.52 4.97 -2.89
C PHE A 71 -5.29 6.07 -2.14
N VAL A 72 -4.66 6.67 -1.12
CA VAL A 72 -5.26 7.77 -0.36
C VAL A 72 -5.54 8.97 -1.27
N LEU A 73 -4.52 9.46 -1.99
CA LEU A 73 -4.64 10.66 -2.83
C LEU A 73 -5.47 10.44 -4.09
N GLY A 74 -5.31 9.27 -4.74
CA GLY A 74 -5.87 9.00 -6.05
C GLY A 74 -7.27 8.37 -6.02
N LEU A 75 -7.61 7.68 -4.94
CA LEU A 75 -8.85 6.89 -4.82
C LEU A 75 -9.71 7.29 -3.62
N GLY A 76 -9.26 8.25 -2.80
CA GLY A 76 -10.01 8.72 -1.63
C GLY A 76 -10.02 7.74 -0.46
N TRP A 77 -9.06 6.82 -0.43
CA TRP A 77 -8.87 5.86 0.67
C TRP A 77 -8.25 6.56 1.89
N HIS A 78 -8.15 5.88 3.02
CA HIS A 78 -7.49 6.40 4.21
C HIS A 78 -6.64 5.34 4.91
N TRP A 79 -5.68 5.78 5.72
CA TRP A 79 -4.89 4.88 6.55
C TRP A 79 -5.67 4.43 7.80
N GLY A 80 -5.40 3.22 8.27
CA GLY A 80 -5.93 2.68 9.51
C GLY A 80 -5.05 1.59 10.08
N ASP A 81 -5.13 1.41 11.40
CA ASP A 81 -4.65 0.25 12.13
C ASP A 81 -5.82 -0.72 12.30
N VAL A 82 -5.66 -1.94 11.81
CA VAL A 82 -6.74 -2.92 11.71
C VAL A 82 -6.37 -4.15 12.51
N THR A 83 -7.22 -4.53 13.46
CA THR A 83 -7.14 -5.80 14.19
C THR A 83 -8.32 -6.69 13.79
N TRP A 84 -8.08 -7.97 13.51
CA TRP A 84 -9.14 -8.93 13.24
C TRP A 84 -9.39 -9.81 14.46
N ASP A 85 -10.68 -10.08 14.70
CA ASP A 85 -11.13 -11.05 15.71
C ASP A 85 -10.63 -10.75 17.14
N ASP A 86 -10.40 -9.46 17.42
CA ASP A 86 -9.84 -8.96 18.69
C ASP A 86 -8.47 -9.58 19.05
N ASP A 87 -7.78 -10.15 18.07
CA ASP A 87 -6.45 -10.75 18.23
C ASP A 87 -5.37 -9.73 17.86
N PRO A 88 -4.67 -9.14 18.84
CA PRO A 88 -3.63 -8.14 18.59
C PRO A 88 -2.47 -8.68 17.72
N ASP A 89 -2.27 -10.00 17.66
CA ASP A 89 -1.23 -10.60 16.82
C ASP A 89 -1.56 -10.51 15.32
N THR A 90 -2.81 -10.18 14.98
CA THR A 90 -3.26 -9.95 13.61
C THR A 90 -3.23 -8.47 13.19
N ALA A 91 -2.83 -7.57 14.09
CA ALA A 91 -2.86 -6.13 13.83
C ALA A 91 -2.00 -5.75 12.61
N ALA A 92 -2.55 -4.92 11.73
CA ALA A 92 -1.85 -4.44 10.55
C ALA A 92 -2.20 -2.99 10.22
N ILE A 93 -1.17 -2.19 9.92
CA ILE A 93 -1.33 -0.86 9.34
C ILE A 93 -1.52 -1.01 7.83
N GLY A 94 -2.56 -0.36 7.30
CA GLY A 94 -2.85 -0.38 5.88
C GLY A 94 -3.78 0.74 5.44
N VAL A 95 -4.21 0.66 4.19
CA VAL A 95 -5.16 1.59 3.60
C VAL A 95 -6.51 0.93 3.39
N LEU A 96 -7.58 1.66 3.69
CA LEU A 96 -8.96 1.22 3.56
C LEU A 96 -9.72 2.13 2.60
N ASN A 97 -10.68 1.56 1.89
CA ASN A 97 -11.60 2.33 1.06
C ASN A 97 -12.64 3.07 1.93
N PRO A 98 -13.41 4.03 1.39
CA PRO A 98 -14.26 4.93 2.19
C PRO A 98 -15.32 4.29 3.09
N ASP A 99 -15.74 3.04 2.82
CA ASP A 99 -16.71 2.30 3.63
C ASP A 99 -16.08 1.17 4.44
N ASP A 100 -14.75 1.13 4.51
CA ASP A 100 -13.96 0.17 5.26
C ASP A 100 -14.17 -1.31 4.87
N SER A 101 -14.79 -1.57 3.71
CA SER A 101 -15.04 -2.95 3.25
C SER A 101 -13.79 -3.62 2.70
N LEU A 102 -12.83 -2.83 2.21
CA LEU A 102 -11.61 -3.29 1.57
C LEU A 102 -10.38 -2.80 2.33
N PHE A 103 -9.38 -3.67 2.49
CA PHE A 103 -8.11 -3.38 3.13
C PHE A 103 -6.95 -3.78 2.21
N ASN A 104 -5.91 -2.95 2.17
CA ASN A 104 -4.62 -3.30 1.57
C ASN A 104 -3.51 -2.97 2.56
N ASN A 105 -2.53 -3.84 2.71
CA ASN A 105 -1.28 -3.58 3.45
C ASN A 105 -0.16 -3.33 2.42
N PRO A 106 0.13 -2.07 2.03
CA PRO A 106 1.05 -1.80 0.93
C PRO A 106 2.49 -2.20 1.24
N ILE A 107 2.93 -2.06 2.49
CA ILE A 107 4.28 -2.44 2.94
C ILE A 107 4.45 -3.96 2.87
N GLY A 108 3.51 -4.70 3.46
CA GLY A 108 3.49 -6.16 3.37
C GLY A 108 3.40 -6.64 1.93
N TRP A 109 2.63 -5.94 1.09
CA TRP A 109 2.47 -6.29 -0.32
C TRP A 109 3.73 -6.06 -1.14
N VAL A 110 4.48 -4.98 -0.91
CA VAL A 110 5.79 -4.77 -1.56
C VAL A 110 6.78 -5.87 -1.18
N SER A 111 6.86 -6.20 0.13
CA SER A 111 7.71 -7.29 0.62
C SER A 111 7.35 -8.64 -0.05
N GLN A 112 6.07 -9.00 -0.05
CA GLN A 112 5.57 -10.22 -0.67
C GLN A 112 5.80 -10.24 -2.19
N ALA A 113 5.58 -9.10 -2.86
CA ALA A 113 5.81 -8.98 -4.29
C ALA A 113 7.28 -9.22 -4.63
N LEU A 114 8.23 -8.73 -3.83
CA LEU A 114 9.66 -8.99 -4.03
C LEU A 114 9.99 -10.48 -3.82
N ALA A 115 9.48 -11.09 -2.74
CA ALA A 115 9.82 -12.46 -2.34
C ALA A 115 9.16 -13.57 -3.19
N SER A 116 7.97 -13.33 -3.74
CA SER A 116 7.21 -14.35 -4.48
C SER A 116 7.76 -14.65 -5.88
N GLU A 117 7.38 -15.76 -6.51
CA GLU A 117 7.64 -15.98 -7.95
C GLU A 117 6.61 -15.28 -8.86
N GLY A 118 5.57 -14.69 -8.26
CA GLY A 118 4.47 -14.03 -8.97
C GLY A 118 4.84 -12.69 -9.60
N GLY A 119 3.90 -12.15 -10.38
CA GLY A 119 4.02 -10.82 -10.98
C GLY A 119 3.81 -9.69 -9.97
N VAL A 120 4.28 -8.50 -10.33
CA VAL A 120 4.02 -7.26 -9.57
C VAL A 120 2.72 -6.63 -10.09
N ALA A 121 1.68 -6.68 -9.26
CA ALA A 121 0.30 -6.35 -9.66
C ALA A 121 -0.19 -4.98 -9.16
N PHE A 122 0.66 -4.14 -8.57
CA PHE A 122 0.23 -2.86 -7.97
C PHE A 122 -0.57 -1.98 -8.94
N MET A 123 -0.03 -1.76 -10.14
CA MET A 123 -0.71 -0.97 -11.17
C MET A 123 -2.01 -1.62 -11.68
N LEU A 124 -2.06 -2.96 -11.76
CA LEU A 124 -3.28 -3.66 -12.15
C LEU A 124 -4.38 -3.43 -11.11
N SER A 125 -4.10 -3.66 -9.83
CA SER A 125 -5.07 -3.45 -8.76
C SER A 125 -5.52 -2.00 -8.68
N TYR A 126 -4.59 -1.04 -8.79
CA TYR A 126 -4.93 0.38 -8.81
C TYR A 126 -5.93 0.72 -9.93
N ASN A 127 -5.67 0.25 -11.15
CA ASN A 127 -6.56 0.46 -12.30
C ASN A 127 -7.93 -0.19 -12.11
N MET A 128 -7.98 -1.41 -11.54
CA MET A 128 -9.25 -2.10 -11.26
C MET A 128 -10.08 -1.32 -10.22
N ILE A 129 -9.46 -0.83 -9.15
CA ILE A 129 -10.15 -0.03 -8.14
C ILE A 129 -10.64 1.28 -8.73
N GLN A 130 -9.80 1.98 -9.50
CA GLN A 130 -10.19 3.23 -10.16
C GLN A 130 -11.37 3.03 -11.12
N ALA A 131 -11.46 1.88 -11.77
CA ALA A 131 -12.57 1.50 -12.66
C ALA A 131 -13.81 0.97 -11.92
N ASN A 132 -13.83 0.95 -10.58
CA ASN A 132 -14.86 0.32 -9.75
C ASN A 132 -15.07 -1.17 -10.08
N GLN A 133 -13.99 -1.88 -10.41
CA GLN A 133 -13.96 -3.31 -10.74
C GLN A 133 -13.42 -4.13 -9.56
N THR A 134 -13.84 -3.79 -8.34
CA THR A 134 -13.49 -4.53 -7.12
C THR A 134 -14.62 -5.48 -6.72
N PRO A 135 -14.31 -6.60 -6.03
CA PRO A 135 -15.33 -7.38 -5.36
C PRO A 135 -16.08 -6.51 -4.32
N VAL A 136 -17.34 -6.86 -4.07
CA VAL A 136 -18.18 -6.18 -3.07
C VAL A 136 -18.12 -6.99 -1.77
N PHE A 137 -17.82 -6.32 -0.66
CA PHE A 137 -17.83 -6.90 0.68
C PHE A 137 -18.71 -6.09 1.62
N GLU A 138 -18.92 -6.62 2.82
CA GLU A 138 -19.66 -5.91 3.85
C GLU A 138 -18.86 -4.69 4.34
N PRO A 139 -19.51 -3.53 4.54
CA PRO A 139 -18.87 -2.35 5.15
C PRO A 139 -18.22 -2.67 6.49
N GLY A 140 -17.04 -2.11 6.74
CA GLY A 140 -16.27 -2.35 7.96
C GLY A 140 -15.67 -3.76 8.09
N SER A 141 -15.75 -4.60 7.07
CA SER A 141 -15.15 -5.95 7.12
C SER A 141 -13.63 -5.93 7.00
N ALA A 142 -13.03 -4.85 6.49
CA ALA A 142 -11.60 -4.71 6.20
C ALA A 142 -11.06 -5.94 5.45
N THR A 143 -11.76 -6.37 4.41
CA THR A 143 -11.39 -7.58 3.67
C THR A 143 -10.17 -7.31 2.79
N GLY A 144 -9.16 -8.17 2.90
CA GLY A 144 -7.92 -8.04 2.16
C GLY A 144 -8.07 -8.12 0.64
N LEU A 145 -7.49 -7.15 -0.06
CA LEU A 145 -7.21 -7.19 -1.50
C LEU A 145 -5.78 -7.67 -1.72
N TYR A 146 -5.60 -8.98 -1.86
CA TYR A 146 -4.32 -9.60 -2.26
C TYR A 146 -4.53 -10.49 -3.49
#